data_AF-A0A261FM14-F1
#
_entry.id   AF-A0A261FM14-F1
#
_cell.length_a   1.000
_cell.length_b   1.000
_cell.length_c   1.000
_cell.angle_alpha   90.00
_cell.angle_beta   90.00
_cell.angle_gamma   90.00
#
_symmetry.space_group_name_H-M   'P 1'
#
loop_
_entity.id
_entity.type
_entity.pdbx_description
1 polymer ?
#
loop_
_entity_poly.entity_id
_entity_poly.type
_entity_poly.pdbx_seq_one_letter_code
_entity_poly.pdbx_strand_id
1 'polypeptide(L)'
;MSGDELEQMYQQVIMEAARDPHGKERFARDLTKEEGASGGEAIVRAGHEYCTPGESHQFNPTCGDEATVHVEVSDTEPHTIERLVWDGQGCSISQASLSIMVDLVDGKTVEEAMALAVAFRKLMESRGAGLDDEALEESLEDAVVFQGVSKYPMRIKCALLGWEGMKDAVAKALAAKA
;
A
#
# COMPACT_ATOMS: atom_id res chain seq x y z
N MET A 1 16.21 -24.22 -7.05
CA MET A 1 14.85 -24.41 -6.47
C MET A 1 13.93 -24.79 -7.60
N SER A 2 13.02 -25.74 -7.40
CA SER A 2 11.98 -26.02 -8.39
C SER A 2 10.99 -24.86 -8.46
N GLY A 3 10.27 -24.72 -9.57
CA GLY A 3 9.23 -23.67 -9.71
C GLY A 3 8.18 -23.75 -8.59
N ASP A 4 7.83 -24.97 -8.18
CA ASP A 4 6.84 -25.22 -7.13
C ASP A 4 7.35 -24.82 -5.73
N GLU A 5 8.64 -24.98 -5.45
CA GLU A 5 9.26 -24.53 -4.18
C GLU A 5 9.27 -23.00 -4.08
N LEU A 6 9.54 -22.31 -5.19
CA LEU A 6 9.53 -20.84 -5.25
C LEU A 6 8.11 -20.29 -5.08
N GLU A 7 7.11 -20.92 -5.72
CA GLU A 7 5.71 -20.52 -5.57
C GLU A 7 5.20 -20.70 -4.13
N GLN A 8 5.60 -21.78 -3.44
CA GLN A 8 5.25 -21.99 -2.03
C GLN A 8 5.88 -20.92 -1.12
N MET A 9 7.14 -20.56 -1.38
CA MET A 9 7.81 -19.48 -0.65
C MET A 9 7.09 -18.14 -0.83
N TYR A 10 6.73 -17.77 -2.07
CA TYR A 10 6.01 -16.53 -2.35
C TYR A 10 4.61 -16.51 -1.70
N GLN A 11 3.91 -17.65 -1.71
CA GLN A 11 2.64 -17.76 -0.99
C GLN A 11 2.82 -17.55 0.51
N GLN A 12 3.89 -18.09 1.10
CA GLN A 12 4.17 -17.90 2.52
C GLN A 12 4.39 -16.43 2.86
N VAL A 13 5.19 -15.69 2.06
CA VAL A 13 5.43 -14.25 2.27
C VAL A 13 4.12 -13.46 2.23
N ILE A 14 3.27 -13.70 1.22
CA ILE A 14 1.96 -13.03 1.12
C ILE A 14 1.09 -13.34 2.34
N MET A 15 1.07 -14.60 2.80
CA MET A 15 0.25 -14.99 3.94
C MET A 15 0.77 -14.41 5.27
N GLU A 16 2.08 -14.25 5.42
CA GLU A 16 2.71 -13.62 6.57
C GLU A 16 2.40 -12.12 6.62
N ALA A 17 2.67 -11.39 5.53
CA ALA A 17 2.36 -9.97 5.41
C ALA A 17 0.86 -9.66 5.55
N ALA A 18 -0.02 -10.59 5.15
CA ALA A 18 -1.46 -10.45 5.37
C ALA A 18 -1.88 -10.70 6.84
N ARG A 19 -1.12 -11.53 7.57
CA ARG A 19 -1.44 -11.93 8.94
C ARG A 19 -0.96 -10.90 9.95
N ASP A 20 0.25 -10.38 9.76
CA ASP A 20 0.86 -9.35 10.61
C ASP A 20 1.25 -8.13 9.77
N PRO A 21 0.24 -7.34 9.32
CA PRO A 21 0.48 -6.27 8.36
C PRO A 21 1.16 -5.05 8.99
N HIS A 22 2.22 -4.59 8.33
CA HIS A 22 2.88 -3.33 8.65
C HIS A 22 2.03 -2.12 8.23
N GLY A 23 2.16 -1.02 8.97
CA GLY A 23 1.42 0.22 8.75
C GLY A 23 -0.09 0.14 8.99
N LYS A 24 -0.63 -1.02 9.40
CA LYS A 24 -2.06 -1.18 9.69
C LYS A 24 -2.40 -0.56 11.02
N GLU A 25 -3.36 0.35 11.02
CA GLU A 25 -3.88 0.97 12.23
C GLU A 25 -5.42 0.98 12.18
N ARG A 26 -6.07 1.38 13.28
CA ARG A 26 -7.51 1.67 13.29
C ARG A 26 -7.73 3.16 13.38
N PHE A 27 -8.39 3.73 12.39
CA PHE A 27 -8.67 5.15 12.33
C PHE A 27 -9.90 5.43 13.19
N ALA A 28 -9.87 6.49 13.99
CA ALA A 28 -11.04 6.88 14.76
C ALA A 28 -12.19 7.19 13.77
N ARG A 29 -13.36 6.58 13.98
CA ARG A 29 -14.56 6.96 13.22
C ARG A 29 -14.83 8.43 13.51
N ASP A 30 -15.01 9.21 12.46
CA ASP A 30 -15.44 10.59 12.54
C ASP A 30 -16.74 10.67 13.38
N LEU A 31 -16.61 11.13 14.63
CA LEU A 31 -17.70 11.17 15.62
C LEU A 31 -18.81 12.15 15.20
N THR A 32 -18.62 12.90 14.12
CA THR A 32 -19.64 13.79 13.53
C THR A 32 -20.64 13.04 12.64
N LYS A 33 -20.37 11.77 12.29
CA LYS A 33 -21.32 10.89 11.59
C LYS A 33 -21.99 9.98 12.62
N GLU A 34 -23.20 10.34 13.04
CA GLU A 34 -24.02 9.57 13.96
C GLU A 34 -24.24 8.14 13.44
N GLU A 35 -23.61 7.14 14.05
CA GLU A 35 -24.14 5.78 14.20
C GLU A 35 -23.25 4.91 15.10
N GLY A 36 -23.77 4.62 16.30
CA GLY A 36 -23.41 3.43 17.10
C GLY A 36 -22.12 3.53 17.93
N ALA A 37 -22.28 3.77 19.23
CA ALA A 37 -21.20 3.67 20.21
C ALA A 37 -20.73 2.20 20.36
N SER A 38 -19.54 1.89 19.87
CA SER A 38 -18.72 0.80 20.40
C SER A 38 -17.38 1.39 20.80
N GLY A 39 -17.06 1.34 22.10
CA GLY A 39 -15.82 1.82 22.66
C GLY A 39 -14.62 1.04 22.12
N GLY A 40 -14.00 1.59 21.09
CA GLY A 40 -12.63 1.25 20.71
C GLY A 40 -11.70 2.34 21.22
N GLU A 41 -10.52 1.97 21.69
CA GLU A 41 -9.43 2.92 21.97
C GLU A 41 -9.08 3.65 20.66
N ALA A 42 -9.61 4.85 20.51
CA ALA A 42 -9.18 5.78 19.47
C ALA A 42 -7.81 6.32 19.89
N ILE A 43 -6.76 5.87 19.21
CA ILE A 43 -5.41 6.41 19.42
C ILE A 43 -5.41 7.84 18.84
N VAL A 44 -5.30 8.84 19.71
CA VAL A 44 -5.09 10.24 19.33
C VAL A 44 -3.68 10.34 18.74
N ARG A 45 -3.57 10.73 17.47
CA ARG A 45 -2.29 10.80 16.75
C ARG A 45 -1.74 12.22 16.76
N ALA A 46 -0.50 12.36 17.22
CA ALA A 46 0.29 13.55 16.93
C ALA A 46 0.80 13.42 15.49
N GLY A 47 0.40 14.35 14.62
CA GLY A 47 0.98 14.45 13.28
C GLY A 47 2.45 14.85 13.35
N HIS A 48 3.24 14.50 12.34
CA HIS A 48 4.62 14.93 12.25
C HIS A 48 4.70 16.45 12.04
N GLU A 49 5.49 17.14 12.88
CA GLU A 49 5.48 18.61 13.02
C GLU A 49 5.80 19.35 11.72
N TYR A 50 6.56 18.73 10.81
CA TYR A 50 7.04 19.31 9.55
C TYR A 50 6.56 18.51 8.33
N CYS A 51 5.31 18.06 8.39
CA CYS A 51 4.67 17.31 7.31
C CYS A 51 3.27 17.82 7.00
N THR A 52 2.91 17.64 5.73
CA THR A 52 1.54 17.84 5.27
C THR A 52 0.85 16.49 5.12
N PRO A 53 -0.28 16.25 5.79
CA PRO A 53 -1.02 15.00 5.68
C PRO A 53 -1.85 14.93 4.40
N GLY A 54 -2.05 13.73 3.89
CA GLY A 54 -2.99 13.42 2.82
C GLY A 54 -3.70 12.09 3.07
N GLU A 55 -4.97 11.98 2.66
CA GLU A 55 -5.77 10.78 2.85
C GLU A 55 -6.49 10.36 1.56
N SER A 56 -6.54 9.05 1.30
CA SER A 56 -7.34 8.48 0.23
C SER A 56 -8.07 7.23 0.68
N HIS A 57 -9.37 7.17 0.36
CA HIS A 57 -10.20 5.99 0.54
C HIS A 57 -10.37 5.24 -0.78
N GLN A 58 -10.12 3.94 -0.76
CA GLN A 58 -10.15 3.05 -1.92
C GLN A 58 -11.11 1.89 -1.67
N PHE A 59 -11.91 1.57 -2.69
CA PHE A 59 -12.86 0.45 -2.66
C PHE A 59 -12.81 -0.37 -3.94
N ASN A 60 -12.60 -1.69 -3.79
CA ASN A 60 -12.62 -2.66 -4.87
C ASN A 60 -13.82 -3.61 -4.73
N PRO A 61 -14.95 -3.34 -5.42
CA PRO A 61 -16.19 -4.12 -5.26
C PRO A 61 -16.08 -5.56 -5.76
N THR A 62 -15.07 -5.89 -6.57
CA THR A 62 -14.89 -7.24 -7.11
C THR A 62 -14.46 -8.24 -6.04
N CYS A 63 -13.55 -7.84 -5.14
CA CYS A 63 -13.10 -8.63 -4.00
C CYS A 63 -13.80 -8.23 -2.69
N GLY A 64 -14.47 -7.05 -2.66
CA GLY A 64 -14.96 -6.44 -1.43
C GLY A 64 -13.85 -5.84 -0.58
N ASP A 65 -12.71 -5.48 -1.17
CA ASP A 65 -11.61 -4.87 -0.44
C ASP A 65 -11.87 -3.36 -0.26
N GLU A 66 -11.55 -2.85 0.92
CA GLU A 66 -11.70 -1.46 1.31
C GLU A 66 -10.48 -1.03 2.14
N ALA A 67 -9.86 0.09 1.78
CA ALA A 67 -8.72 0.63 2.51
C ALA A 67 -8.70 2.15 2.45
N THR A 68 -8.43 2.77 3.59
CA THR A 68 -8.08 4.19 3.70
C THR A 68 -6.58 4.28 3.96
N VAL A 69 -5.87 4.97 3.06
CA VAL A 69 -4.42 5.23 3.15
C VAL A 69 -4.21 6.67 3.61
N HIS A 70 -3.41 6.83 4.66
CA HIS A 70 -2.94 8.11 5.18
C HIS A 70 -1.44 8.23 4.92
N VAL A 71 -1.02 9.38 4.40
CA VAL A 71 0.40 9.71 4.18
C VAL A 71 0.75 11.02 4.87
N GLU A 72 1.99 11.14 5.32
CA GLU A 72 2.58 12.39 5.80
C GLU A 72 3.79 12.70 4.93
N VAL A 73 3.74 13.82 4.20
CA VAL A 73 4.78 14.22 3.24
C VAL A 73 5.58 15.39 3.80
N SER A 74 6.91 15.28 3.83
CA SER A 74 7.80 16.33 4.36
C SER A 74 7.66 17.67 3.64
N ASP A 75 7.81 18.76 4.39
CA ASP A 75 7.69 20.12 3.85
C ASP A 75 8.93 20.57 3.06
N THR A 76 10.08 19.95 3.30
CA THR A 76 11.33 20.23 2.61
C THR A 76 11.44 19.50 1.29
N GLU A 77 12.05 20.14 0.28
CA GLU A 77 12.41 19.48 -0.97
C GLU A 77 13.79 18.79 -0.87
N PRO A 78 13.97 17.59 -1.47
CA PRO A 78 12.94 16.79 -2.13
C PRO A 78 11.93 16.23 -1.12
N HIS A 79 10.64 16.26 -1.48
CA HIS A 79 9.57 15.75 -0.63
C HIS A 79 9.73 14.24 -0.41
N THR A 80 9.58 13.82 0.84
CA THR A 80 9.73 12.45 1.32
C THR A 80 8.44 11.97 1.99
N ILE A 81 8.16 10.66 1.87
CA ILE A 81 7.09 10.01 2.63
C ILE A 81 7.67 9.68 4.01
N GLU A 82 7.36 10.53 5.00
CA GLU A 82 7.82 10.35 6.39
C GLU A 82 7.00 9.32 7.14
N ARG A 83 5.76 9.10 6.68
CA ARG A 83 4.87 8.09 7.26
C ARG A 83 3.80 7.70 6.26
N LEU A 84 3.54 6.39 6.16
CA LEU A 84 2.38 5.84 5.48
C LEU A 84 1.71 4.82 6.39
N VAL A 85 0.42 5.01 6.66
CA VAL A 85 -0.40 4.10 7.46
C VAL A 85 -1.74 3.86 6.79
N TRP A 86 -2.38 2.75 7.11
CA TRP A 86 -3.64 2.38 6.50
C TRP A 86 -4.60 1.73 7.49
N ASP A 87 -5.89 1.88 7.24
CA ASP A 87 -6.96 1.13 7.90
C ASP A 87 -7.85 0.52 6.81
N GLY A 88 -8.36 -0.68 7.03
CA GLY A 88 -9.14 -1.36 6.01
C GLY A 88 -9.33 -2.84 6.25
N GLN A 89 -10.15 -3.43 5.39
CA GLN A 89 -10.46 -4.85 5.35
C GLN A 89 -10.41 -5.33 3.90
N GLY A 90 -9.93 -6.53 3.68
CA GLY A 90 -9.86 -7.10 2.34
C GLY A 90 -9.26 -8.49 2.34
N CYS A 91 -9.13 -9.08 1.16
CA CYS A 91 -8.50 -10.38 0.99
C CYS A 91 -7.01 -10.34 1.37
N SER A 92 -6.39 -11.52 1.53
CA SER A 92 -4.97 -11.60 1.91
C SER A 92 -4.04 -10.87 0.94
N ILE A 93 -4.39 -10.85 -0.36
CA ILE A 93 -3.60 -10.16 -1.39
C ILE A 93 -3.59 -8.65 -1.18
N SER A 94 -4.74 -8.04 -0.88
CA SER A 94 -4.80 -6.59 -0.68
C SER A 94 -4.10 -6.18 0.61
N GLN A 95 -4.27 -6.95 1.69
CA GLN A 95 -3.61 -6.68 2.96
C GLN A 95 -2.08 -6.85 2.88
N ALA A 96 -1.61 -7.92 2.23
CA ALA A 96 -0.19 -8.11 2.00
C ALA A 96 0.41 -7.00 1.12
N SER A 97 -0.31 -6.58 0.07
CA SER A 97 0.18 -5.52 -0.83
C SER A 97 0.29 -4.18 -0.10
N LEU A 98 -0.71 -3.83 0.73
CA LEU A 98 -0.65 -2.66 1.60
C LEU A 98 0.53 -2.72 2.58
N SER A 99 0.73 -3.87 3.24
CA SER A 99 1.85 -4.08 4.17
C SER A 99 3.20 -3.89 3.49
N ILE A 100 3.44 -4.61 2.39
CA ILE A 100 4.71 -4.56 1.67
C ILE A 100 4.94 -3.16 1.08
N MET A 101 3.88 -2.50 0.60
CA MET A 101 3.97 -1.12 0.11
C MET A 101 4.44 -0.15 1.20
N VAL A 102 3.95 -0.27 2.45
CA VAL A 102 4.37 0.59 3.56
C VAL A 102 5.89 0.54 3.71
N ASP A 103 6.45 -0.68 3.80
CA ASP A 103 7.89 -0.87 3.96
C ASP A 103 8.67 -0.35 2.73
N LEU A 104 8.13 -0.59 1.53
CA LEU A 104 8.76 -0.18 0.28
C LEU A 104 8.84 1.33 0.10
N VAL A 105 8.00 2.14 0.75
CA VAL A 105 7.97 3.59 0.50
C VAL A 105 8.36 4.43 1.70
N ASP A 106 8.55 3.80 2.86
CA ASP A 106 8.98 4.47 4.08
C ASP A 106 10.32 5.20 3.88
N GLY A 107 10.34 6.49 4.18
CA GLY A 107 11.51 7.36 4.05
C GLY A 107 11.95 7.64 2.61
N LYS A 108 11.29 7.10 1.58
CA LYS A 108 11.61 7.38 0.18
C LYS A 108 11.08 8.74 -0.26
N THR A 109 11.73 9.33 -1.26
CA THR A 109 11.18 10.51 -1.92
C THR A 109 9.85 10.18 -2.61
N VAL A 110 9.00 11.20 -2.78
CA VAL A 110 7.75 11.04 -3.53
C VAL A 110 8.03 10.52 -4.95
N GLU A 111 9.10 10.99 -5.59
CA GLU A 111 9.48 10.54 -6.94
C GLU A 111 9.80 9.03 -6.96
N GLU A 112 10.62 8.56 -6.01
CA GLU A 112 10.95 7.14 -5.87
C GLU A 112 9.70 6.30 -5.59
N ALA A 113 8.82 6.74 -4.68
CA ALA A 113 7.58 6.04 -4.38
C ALA A 113 6.64 5.95 -5.60
N MET A 114 6.57 7.01 -6.43
CA MET A 114 5.82 6.97 -7.69
C MET A 114 6.45 6.02 -8.72
N ALA A 115 7.78 5.97 -8.78
CA ALA A 115 8.48 5.03 -9.65
C ALA A 115 8.21 3.57 -9.25
N LEU A 116 8.22 3.27 -7.94
CA LEU A 116 7.85 1.95 -7.41
C LEU A 116 6.40 1.59 -7.74
N ALA A 117 5.46 2.54 -7.62
CA ALA A 117 4.07 2.31 -8.00
C ALA A 117 3.91 1.96 -9.49
N VAL A 118 4.72 2.59 -10.37
CA VAL A 118 4.76 2.26 -11.80
C VAL A 118 5.37 0.87 -12.02
N ALA A 119 6.48 0.55 -11.37
CA ALA A 119 7.14 -0.75 -11.46
C ALA A 119 6.20 -1.88 -10.99
N PHE A 120 5.54 -1.71 -9.85
CA PHE A 120 4.61 -2.69 -9.30
C PHE A 120 3.40 -2.89 -10.22
N ARG A 121 2.89 -1.81 -10.82
CA ARG A 121 1.84 -1.91 -11.83
C ARG A 121 2.28 -2.71 -13.06
N LYS A 122 3.49 -2.46 -13.58
CA LYS A 122 4.06 -3.25 -14.69
C LYS A 122 4.17 -4.73 -14.31
N LEU A 123 4.61 -5.03 -13.09
CA LEU A 123 4.67 -6.40 -12.58
C LEU A 123 3.28 -7.05 -12.59
N MET A 124 2.24 -6.32 -12.18
CA MET A 124 0.87 -6.83 -12.17
C MET A 124 0.29 -7.04 -13.57
N GLU A 125 0.77 -6.29 -14.56
CA GLU A 125 0.36 -6.39 -15.96
C GLU A 125 1.16 -7.48 -16.73
N SER A 126 2.24 -8.02 -16.13
CA SER A 126 3.14 -9.02 -16.75
C SER A 126 2.52 -10.40 -17.01
N ARG A 127 1.36 -10.71 -16.42
CA ARG A 127 0.68 -12.02 -16.56
C ARG A 127 1.56 -13.22 -16.14
N GLY A 128 2.40 -13.02 -15.13
CA GLY A 128 3.33 -14.02 -14.59
C GLY A 128 4.69 -14.05 -15.28
N ALA A 129 4.91 -13.23 -16.32
CA ALA A 129 6.20 -13.18 -17.00
C ALA A 129 7.31 -12.50 -16.17
N GLY A 130 6.94 -11.70 -15.15
CA GLY A 130 7.91 -10.90 -14.40
C GLY A 130 8.23 -9.59 -15.11
N LEU A 131 9.33 -8.95 -14.72
CA LEU A 131 9.85 -7.75 -15.39
C LEU A 131 11.03 -8.13 -16.29
N ASP A 132 11.20 -7.41 -17.39
CA ASP A 132 12.33 -7.57 -18.31
C ASP A 132 13.54 -6.71 -17.92
N ASP A 133 13.33 -5.73 -17.05
CA ASP A 133 14.32 -4.83 -16.49
C ASP A 133 14.71 -5.29 -15.08
N GLU A 134 15.94 -5.81 -14.95
CA GLU A 134 16.49 -6.33 -13.70
C GLU A 134 16.57 -5.25 -12.61
N ALA A 135 16.84 -3.99 -12.97
CA ALA A 135 16.91 -2.90 -12.01
C ALA A 135 15.52 -2.52 -11.46
N LEU A 136 14.48 -2.60 -12.30
CA LEU A 136 13.11 -2.42 -11.83
C LEU A 136 12.66 -3.58 -10.94
N GLU A 137 13.05 -4.82 -11.28
CA GLU A 137 12.75 -5.98 -10.43
C GLU A 137 13.44 -5.88 -9.07
N GLU A 138 14.73 -5.53 -9.03
CA GLU A 138 15.47 -5.33 -7.79
C GLU A 138 14.87 -4.21 -6.93
N SER A 139 14.40 -3.12 -7.54
CA SER A 139 13.75 -2.02 -6.83
C SER A 139 12.46 -2.40 -6.12
N LEU A 140 11.80 -3.48 -6.56
CA LEU A 140 10.54 -3.95 -5.97
C LEU A 140 10.74 -4.77 -4.69
N GLU A 141 11.98 -5.15 -4.35
CA GLU A 141 12.31 -5.92 -3.13
C GLU A 141 11.28 -7.05 -2.89
N ASP A 142 10.63 -7.10 -1.72
CA ASP A 142 9.63 -8.14 -1.39
C ASP A 142 8.36 -8.07 -2.24
N ALA A 143 8.09 -6.99 -2.96
CA ALA A 143 6.91 -6.88 -3.82
C ALA A 143 7.00 -7.77 -5.08
N VAL A 144 8.17 -8.33 -5.40
CA VAL A 144 8.32 -9.30 -6.51
C VAL A 144 7.53 -10.59 -6.28
N VAL A 145 7.21 -10.94 -5.03
CA VAL A 145 6.40 -12.13 -4.70
C VAL A 145 5.01 -12.09 -5.34
N PHE A 146 4.52 -10.90 -5.70
CA PHE A 146 3.25 -10.73 -6.40
C PHE A 146 3.30 -11.13 -7.89
N GLN A 147 4.45 -11.50 -8.46
CA GLN A 147 4.53 -12.06 -9.81
C GLN A 147 3.58 -13.25 -9.99
N GLY A 148 3.41 -14.08 -8.96
CA GLY A 148 2.42 -15.18 -8.99
C GLY A 148 0.98 -14.66 -9.09
N VAL A 149 0.67 -13.54 -8.44
CA VAL A 149 -0.66 -12.90 -8.44
C VAL A 149 -0.99 -12.32 -9.82
N SER A 150 -0.01 -11.82 -10.57
CA SER A 150 -0.23 -11.24 -11.89
C SER A 150 -0.77 -12.25 -12.92
N LYS A 151 -0.62 -13.56 -12.68
CA LYS A 151 -1.26 -14.64 -13.45
C LYS A 151 -2.80 -14.63 -13.37
N TYR A 152 -3.38 -13.97 -12.36
CA TYR A 152 -4.81 -13.99 -12.06
C TYR A 152 -5.45 -12.60 -12.23
N PRO A 153 -6.02 -12.27 -13.41
CA PRO A 153 -6.59 -10.95 -13.69
C PRO A 153 -7.61 -10.45 -12.66
N MET A 154 -8.37 -11.36 -12.06
CA MET A 154 -9.38 -11.05 -11.03
C MET A 154 -8.76 -10.59 -9.70
N ARG A 155 -7.46 -10.81 -9.48
CA ARG A 155 -6.73 -10.42 -8.26
C ARG A 155 -5.86 -9.18 -8.42
N ILE A 156 -5.62 -8.73 -9.65
CA ILE A 156 -4.79 -7.55 -9.94
C ILE A 156 -5.31 -6.31 -9.21
N LYS A 157 -6.63 -6.06 -9.24
CA LYS A 157 -7.22 -4.92 -8.52
C LYS A 157 -7.04 -5.01 -7.01
N CYS A 158 -7.03 -6.22 -6.46
CA CYS A 158 -6.86 -6.46 -5.04
C CYS A 158 -5.41 -6.13 -4.65
N ALA A 159 -4.41 -6.45 -5.50
CA ALA A 159 -3.02 -6.06 -5.31
C ALA A 159 -2.75 -4.54 -5.51
N LEU A 160 -3.40 -3.89 -6.47
CA LEU A 160 -3.15 -2.46 -6.77
C LEU A 160 -3.89 -1.47 -5.85
N LEU A 161 -4.84 -1.93 -5.04
CA LEU A 161 -5.70 -1.07 -4.20
C LEU A 161 -4.90 -0.06 -3.37
N GLY A 162 -3.91 -0.54 -2.60
CA GLY A 162 -3.10 0.31 -1.72
C GLY A 162 -2.27 1.34 -2.49
N TRP A 163 -1.70 0.94 -3.62
CA TRP A 163 -0.88 1.79 -4.48
C TRP A 163 -1.68 2.93 -5.11
N GLU A 164 -2.92 2.68 -5.52
CA GLU A 164 -3.82 3.75 -5.99
C GLU A 164 -4.19 4.70 -4.84
N GLY A 165 -4.37 4.18 -3.62
CA GLY A 165 -4.59 4.98 -2.41
C GLY A 165 -3.41 5.88 -2.07
N MET A 166 -2.18 5.34 -2.09
CA MET A 166 -0.96 6.11 -1.86
C MET A 166 -0.83 7.26 -2.85
N LYS A 167 -0.99 7.00 -4.16
CA LYS A 167 -0.87 8.04 -5.20
C LYS A 167 -1.84 9.19 -4.98
N ASP A 168 -3.11 8.88 -4.70
CA ASP A 168 -4.14 9.90 -4.46
C ASP A 168 -3.89 10.65 -3.14
N ALA A 169 -3.49 9.95 -2.07
CA ALA A 169 -3.17 10.57 -0.78
C ALA A 169 -1.97 11.53 -0.90
N VAL A 170 -0.89 11.13 -1.59
CA VAL A 170 0.28 11.98 -1.85
C VAL A 170 -0.09 13.18 -2.73
N ALA A 171 -0.89 12.97 -3.77
CA ALA A 171 -1.35 14.07 -4.63
C ALA A 171 -2.14 15.12 -3.83
N LYS A 172 -3.01 14.70 -2.91
CA LYS A 172 -3.75 15.61 -2.01
C LYS A 172 -2.82 16.34 -1.05
N ALA A 173 -1.83 15.66 -0.46
CA ALA A 173 -0.84 16.29 0.42
C ALA A 173 -0.03 17.36 -0.32
N LEU A 174 0.44 17.07 -1.54
CA LEU A 174 1.18 18.04 -2.36
C LEU A 174 0.30 19.21 -2.81
N ALA A 175 -0.96 18.97 -3.18
CA ALA A 175 -1.89 20.02 -3.56
C ALA A 175 -2.23 20.97 -2.41
N ALA A 176 -2.22 20.49 -1.16
CA ALA A 176 -2.44 21.31 0.03
C ALA A 176 -1.23 22.20 0.38
N LYS A 177 -0.04 21.91 -0.18
CA LYS A 177 1.18 22.75 -0.03
C LYS A 177 1.26 23.89 -1.05
N ALA A 178 0.50 23.82 -2.15
CA ALA A 178 0.51 24.77 -3.26
C ALA A 178 -0.38 26.00 -3.00
#